data_AF-T1BMW9-F1
#
_entry.id   AF-T1BMW9-F1
#
_cell.length_a   1.000
_cell.length_b   1.000
_cell.length_c   1.000
_cell.angle_alpha   90.00
_cell.angle_beta   90.00
_cell.angle_gamma   90.00
#
_symmetry.space_group_name_H-M   'P 1'
#
loop_
_entity.id
_entity.type
_entity.pdbx_description
1 polymer ?
#
loop_
_entity_poly.entity_id
_entity_poly.type
_entity_poly.pdbx_seq_one_letter_code
_entity_poly.pdbx_strand_id
1 'polypeptide(L)'
;FFNETLPVGEPHASVNGVPLNGALPPGASASYDATGANVENTLDLEMVGSTAPGDSIYNVYGPTPSFANLDAAFGYILNPTQTPGLANVNVITNSWGGSDTNDTTWMGYLEEAQARGISVLASSGDAADNPASSKWSGTNVEFPSSMAYNTFGVTAVGGTTVTLNPSLQLASQVTW
;
A
#
# COMPACT_ATOMS: atom_id res chain seq x y z
N PHE A 1 16.69 -2.53 -5.56
CA PHE A 1 16.64 -3.25 -6.85
C PHE A 1 16.25 -2.34 -8.02
N PHE A 2 15.09 -1.65 -8.00
CA PHE A 2 14.60 -0.92 -9.20
C PHE A 2 15.55 0.17 -9.75
N ASN A 3 16.25 0.89 -8.88
CA ASN A 3 17.17 1.95 -9.30
C ASN A 3 18.42 1.44 -10.04
N GLU A 4 18.69 0.13 -9.94
CA GLU A 4 19.86 -0.53 -10.54
C GLU A 4 19.49 -1.36 -11.79
N THR A 5 18.20 -1.58 -12.05
CA THR A 5 17.71 -2.47 -13.11
C THR A 5 17.01 -1.74 -14.26
N LEU A 6 16.65 -0.47 -14.07
CA LEU A 6 16.08 0.34 -15.15
C LEU A 6 17.13 0.63 -16.24
N PRO A 7 16.77 0.52 -17.54
CA PRO A 7 17.66 0.86 -18.64
C PRO A 7 18.17 2.30 -18.54
N VAL A 8 19.39 2.52 -19.06
CA VAL A 8 19.99 3.86 -19.14
C VAL A 8 19.07 4.79 -19.92
N GLY A 9 18.68 5.91 -19.29
CA GLY A 9 17.85 6.95 -19.89
C GLY A 9 16.36 6.88 -19.51
N GLU A 10 15.93 5.83 -18.83
CA GLU A 10 14.58 5.79 -18.23
C GLU A 10 14.51 6.74 -17.02
N PRO A 11 13.32 7.27 -16.69
CA PRO A 11 13.13 8.00 -15.45
C PRO A 11 13.30 7.07 -14.24
N HIS A 12 13.67 7.64 -13.09
CA HIS A 12 13.86 6.88 -11.86
C HIS A 12 12.96 7.47 -10.75
N ALA A 13 12.25 6.59 -10.04
CA ALA A 13 11.34 7.03 -9.00
C ALA A 13 12.12 7.69 -7.86
N SER A 14 11.59 8.77 -7.30
CA SER A 14 12.12 9.34 -6.07
C SER A 14 11.36 8.77 -4.88
N VAL A 15 12.07 8.29 -3.86
CA VAL A 15 11.47 7.63 -2.70
C VAL A 15 11.74 8.44 -1.44
N ASN A 16 10.68 8.79 -0.73
CA ASN A 16 10.74 9.61 0.48
C ASN A 16 10.02 8.90 1.63
N GLY A 17 10.71 8.69 2.75
CA GLY A 17 10.10 8.20 3.98
C GLY A 17 9.44 9.34 4.76
N VAL A 18 8.22 9.12 5.21
CA VAL A 18 7.41 10.08 5.97
C VAL A 18 6.96 9.41 7.27
N PRO A 19 7.83 9.35 8.30
CA PRO A 19 7.48 8.76 9.58
C PRO A 19 6.49 9.63 10.34
N LEU A 20 5.46 9.00 10.91
CA LEU A 20 4.48 9.61 11.79
C LEU A 20 4.59 9.08 13.22
N ASN A 21 4.04 9.80 14.20
CA ASN A 21 3.84 9.33 15.56
C ASN A 21 5.11 8.76 16.25
N GLY A 22 6.29 9.31 15.91
CA GLY A 22 7.57 8.86 16.46
C GLY A 22 8.16 7.62 15.80
N ALA A 23 7.64 7.19 14.65
CA ALA A 23 8.28 6.18 13.81
C ALA A 23 9.71 6.62 13.45
N LEU A 24 10.63 5.66 13.41
CA LEU A 24 12.02 5.95 13.06
C LEU A 24 12.13 6.18 11.55
N PRO A 25 12.96 7.15 11.10
CA PRO A 25 13.27 7.29 9.68
C PRO A 25 13.96 6.02 9.15
N PRO A 26 13.87 5.75 7.83
CA PRO A 26 14.55 4.61 7.23
C PRO A 26 16.06 4.74 7.44
N GLY A 27 16.74 3.62 7.72
CA GLY A 27 18.18 3.62 7.95
C GLY A 27 18.73 2.22 8.15
N ALA A 28 20.05 2.13 8.35
CA ALA A 28 20.76 0.86 8.49
C ALA A 28 20.18 -0.04 9.60
N SER A 29 19.57 0.55 10.63
CA SER A 29 18.91 -0.21 11.70
C SER A 29 17.71 -1.02 11.25
N ALA A 30 17.13 -0.74 10.07
CA ALA A 30 16.04 -1.51 9.50
C ALA A 30 16.42 -2.97 9.19
N SER A 31 17.72 -3.29 9.09
CA SER A 31 18.18 -4.69 8.98
C SER A 31 17.94 -5.52 10.25
N TYR A 32 17.64 -4.87 11.37
CA TYR A 32 17.32 -5.50 12.65
C TYR A 32 15.81 -5.52 12.94
N ASP A 33 14.98 -5.09 12.00
CA ASP A 33 13.54 -5.16 12.13
C ASP A 33 13.06 -6.62 12.12
N ALA A 34 12.39 -7.03 13.20
CA ALA A 34 11.82 -8.36 13.37
C ALA A 34 10.30 -8.39 13.11
N THR A 35 9.67 -7.23 12.85
CA THR A 35 8.23 -7.14 12.59
C THR A 35 7.86 -7.53 11.17
N GLY A 36 8.83 -7.51 10.24
CA GLY A 36 8.60 -7.70 8.81
C GLY A 36 8.16 -6.43 8.07
N ALA A 37 7.98 -5.31 8.77
CA ALA A 37 7.60 -4.04 8.15
C ALA A 37 8.65 -3.54 7.15
N ASN A 38 9.94 -3.78 7.42
CA ASN A 38 11.01 -3.51 6.47
C ASN A 38 10.87 -4.29 5.15
N VAL A 39 10.46 -5.55 5.21
CA VAL A 39 10.24 -6.40 4.03
C VAL A 39 9.04 -5.89 3.24
N GLU A 40 7.92 -5.64 3.92
CA GLU A 40 6.69 -5.12 3.30
C GLU A 40 6.91 -3.77 2.62
N ASN A 41 7.47 -2.80 3.36
CA ASN A 41 7.73 -1.47 2.81
C ASN A 41 8.75 -1.50 1.66
N THR A 42 9.74 -2.41 1.72
CA THR A 42 10.67 -2.56 0.59
C THR A 42 9.96 -3.11 -0.63
N LEU A 43 9.11 -4.14 -0.46
CA LEU A 43 8.32 -4.70 -1.54
C LEU A 43 7.41 -3.65 -2.18
N ASP A 44 6.62 -2.93 -1.39
CA ASP A 44 5.74 -1.85 -1.87
C ASP A 44 6.50 -0.81 -2.69
N LEU A 45 7.61 -0.31 -2.15
CA LEU A 45 8.43 0.72 -2.79
C LEU A 45 9.11 0.23 -4.06
N GLU A 46 9.58 -1.01 -4.09
CA GLU A 46 10.20 -1.59 -5.29
C GLU A 46 9.17 -1.87 -6.37
N MET A 47 7.97 -2.34 -6.02
CA MET A 47 6.89 -2.62 -6.97
C MET A 47 6.33 -1.33 -7.57
N VAL A 48 6.02 -0.33 -6.74
CA VAL A 48 5.55 0.99 -7.24
C VAL A 48 6.66 1.68 -8.03
N GLY A 49 7.91 1.66 -7.53
CA GLY A 49 9.04 2.27 -8.23
C GLY A 49 9.37 1.62 -9.58
N SER A 50 9.10 0.32 -9.72
CA SER A 50 9.29 -0.39 -11.00
C SER A 50 8.15 -0.18 -11.99
N THR A 51 6.91 0.03 -11.50
CA THR A 51 5.72 0.18 -12.35
C THR A 51 5.42 1.64 -12.70
N ALA A 52 5.88 2.58 -11.88
CA ALA A 52 5.77 4.02 -12.08
C ALA A 52 7.14 4.72 -11.86
N PRO A 53 8.14 4.44 -12.71
CA PRO A 53 9.50 4.92 -12.53
C PRO A 53 9.66 6.44 -12.71
N GLY A 54 8.63 7.17 -13.15
CA GLY A 54 8.61 8.63 -13.21
C GLY A 54 8.11 9.32 -11.94
N ASP A 55 7.60 8.57 -10.97
CA ASP A 55 6.80 9.14 -9.89
C ASP A 55 7.63 9.51 -8.66
N SER A 56 7.04 10.40 -7.84
CA SER A 56 7.51 10.69 -6.49
C SER A 56 6.71 9.85 -5.50
N ILE A 57 7.39 8.88 -4.89
CA ILE A 57 6.81 7.91 -3.97
C ILE A 57 7.06 8.34 -2.54
N TYR A 58 5.99 8.39 -1.74
CA TYR A 58 6.03 8.74 -0.33
C TYR A 58 5.55 7.54 0.48
N ASN A 59 6.46 6.94 1.26
CA ASN A 59 6.09 5.93 2.24
C ASN A 59 5.66 6.65 3.53
N VAL A 60 4.36 6.72 3.81
CA VAL A 60 3.80 7.34 5.02
C VAL A 60 3.46 6.24 6.02
N TYR A 61 4.15 6.19 7.16
CA TYR A 61 4.07 5.05 8.07
C TYR A 61 4.13 5.45 9.55
N GLY A 62 3.48 4.64 10.38
CA GLY A 62 3.52 4.75 11.84
C GLY A 62 4.49 3.76 12.50
N PRO A 63 4.68 3.82 13.83
CA PRO A 63 5.64 3.00 14.55
C PRO A 63 5.18 1.55 14.80
N THR A 64 3.89 1.25 14.64
CA THR A 64 3.31 -0.06 14.93
C THR A 64 2.16 -0.41 13.96
N PRO A 65 1.91 -1.70 13.69
CA PRO A 65 0.81 -2.14 12.84
C PRO A 65 -0.53 -2.01 13.59
N SER A 66 -1.20 -0.88 13.43
CA SER A 66 -2.50 -0.62 14.05
C SER A 66 -3.37 0.24 13.14
N PHE A 67 -4.69 0.05 13.21
CA PHE A 67 -5.64 0.86 12.43
C PHE A 67 -5.53 2.35 12.76
N ALA A 68 -5.26 2.72 14.01
CA ALA A 68 -5.01 4.11 14.39
C ALA A 68 -3.81 4.73 13.66
N ASN A 69 -2.74 3.96 13.39
CA ASN A 69 -1.62 4.45 12.60
C ASN A 69 -1.93 4.46 11.09
N LEU A 70 -2.76 3.53 10.60
CA LEU A 70 -3.26 3.58 9.22
C LEU A 70 -4.13 4.81 8.98
N ASP A 71 -5.05 5.12 9.90
CA ASP A 71 -5.86 6.35 9.87
C ASP A 71 -4.99 7.60 9.93
N ALA A 72 -3.99 7.61 10.81
CA ALA A 72 -3.07 8.74 10.91
C ALA A 72 -2.28 8.95 9.61
N ALA A 73 -1.83 7.86 8.97
CA ALA A 73 -1.15 7.91 7.67
C ALA A 73 -2.09 8.44 6.58
N PHE A 74 -3.30 7.91 6.47
CA PHE A 74 -4.26 8.35 5.47
C PHE A 74 -4.65 9.83 5.67
N GLY A 75 -4.99 10.23 6.89
CA GLY A 75 -5.28 11.63 7.22
C GLY A 75 -4.11 12.57 6.92
N TYR A 76 -2.87 12.15 7.19
CA TYR A 76 -1.67 12.94 6.87
C TYR A 76 -1.45 13.06 5.36
N ILE A 77 -1.67 12.00 4.59
CA ILE A 77 -1.56 12.04 3.11
C ILE A 77 -2.52 13.08 2.54
N LEU A 78 -3.75 13.13 3.05
CA LEU A 78 -4.76 14.09 2.61
C LEU A 78 -4.42 15.52 3.04
N ASN A 79 -3.89 15.70 4.25
CA ASN A 79 -3.63 17.01 4.84
C ASN A 79 -2.16 17.14 5.32
N PRO A 80 -1.18 17.15 4.40
CA PRO A 80 0.22 17.11 4.76
C PRO A 80 0.68 18.46 5.31
N THR A 81 1.23 18.48 6.52
CA THR A 81 1.72 19.72 7.17
C THR A 81 3.20 19.98 6.92
N GLN A 82 4.00 18.92 6.68
CA GLN A 82 5.47 19.00 6.59
C GLN A 82 6.05 18.29 5.36
N THR A 83 5.19 17.77 4.47
CA THR A 83 5.60 17.03 3.27
C THR A 83 4.92 17.65 2.04
N PRO A 84 5.47 18.74 1.47
CA PRO A 84 4.83 19.47 0.38
C PRO A 84 4.53 18.62 -0.86
N GLY A 85 5.33 17.58 -1.11
CA GLY A 85 5.12 16.70 -2.25
C GLY A 85 3.86 15.84 -2.18
N LEU A 86 3.26 15.68 -1.00
CA LEU A 86 1.95 15.02 -0.85
C LEU A 86 0.76 15.93 -1.21
N ALA A 87 0.98 17.24 -1.39
CA ALA A 87 -0.09 18.18 -1.72
C ALA A 87 -0.79 17.85 -3.06
N ASN A 88 -0.11 17.14 -3.96
CA ASN A 88 -0.63 16.71 -5.26
C ASN A 88 -0.70 15.18 -5.36
N VAL A 89 -0.98 14.47 -4.25
CA VAL A 89 -1.16 13.01 -4.31
C VAL A 89 -2.31 12.65 -5.26
N ASN A 90 -2.12 11.64 -6.10
CA ASN A 90 -3.14 11.15 -7.05
C ASN A 90 -3.53 9.69 -6.79
N VAL A 91 -2.65 8.93 -6.14
CA VAL A 91 -2.83 7.50 -5.86
C VAL A 91 -2.32 7.19 -4.44
N ILE A 92 -3.10 6.41 -3.70
CA ILE A 92 -2.74 5.85 -2.39
C ILE A 92 -2.85 4.33 -2.52
N THR A 93 -1.75 3.61 -2.26
CA THR A 93 -1.71 2.14 -2.23
C THR A 93 -1.37 1.68 -0.82
N ASN A 94 -2.08 0.68 -0.31
CA ASN A 94 -1.91 0.19 1.05
C ASN A 94 -1.91 -1.35 1.12
N SER A 95 -0.80 -1.92 1.63
CA SER A 95 -0.62 -3.36 1.81
C SER A 95 -0.79 -3.81 3.28
N TRP A 96 -1.31 -2.94 4.15
CA TRP A 96 -1.52 -3.21 5.56
C TRP A 96 -3.01 -3.36 5.88
N GLY A 97 -3.39 -4.44 6.54
CA GLY A 97 -4.79 -4.71 6.84
C GLY A 97 -4.99 -5.65 8.03
N GLY A 98 -6.23 -6.06 8.22
CA GLY A 98 -6.60 -7.01 9.26
C GLY A 98 -8.08 -7.36 9.21
N SER A 99 -8.61 -7.84 10.34
CA SER A 99 -10.00 -8.24 10.46
C SER A 99 -10.92 -7.13 9.96
N ASP A 100 -11.96 -7.52 9.21
CA ASP A 100 -12.97 -6.59 8.73
C ASP A 100 -13.57 -5.80 9.89
N THR A 101 -13.67 -4.49 9.69
CA THR A 101 -14.20 -3.56 10.68
C THR A 101 -14.81 -2.37 9.99
N ASN A 102 -15.84 -1.80 10.60
CA ASN A 102 -16.38 -0.52 10.17
C ASN A 102 -15.59 0.61 10.84
N ASP A 103 -14.68 1.23 10.10
CA ASP A 103 -13.91 2.38 10.56
C ASP A 103 -14.46 3.69 9.99
N THR A 104 -15.14 4.48 10.84
CA THR A 104 -15.74 5.74 10.40
C THR A 104 -14.71 6.82 10.10
N THR A 105 -13.52 6.75 10.70
CA THR A 105 -12.42 7.67 10.44
C THR A 105 -11.87 7.43 9.05
N TRP A 106 -11.53 6.17 8.74
CA TRP A 106 -11.09 5.76 7.41
C TRP A 106 -12.13 6.10 6.35
N MET A 107 -13.42 5.83 6.61
CA MET A 107 -14.49 6.14 5.66
C MET A 107 -14.56 7.63 5.33
N GLY A 108 -14.39 8.51 6.32
CA GLY A 108 -14.35 9.95 6.10
C GLY A 108 -13.16 10.38 5.21
N TYR A 109 -11.98 9.82 5.45
CA TYR A 109 -10.82 10.05 4.59
C TYR A 109 -10.99 9.49 3.18
N LEU A 110 -11.62 8.32 3.04
CA LEU A 110 -11.91 7.71 1.76
C LEU A 110 -12.88 8.56 0.94
N GLU A 111 -13.94 9.08 1.56
CA GLU A 111 -14.86 10.01 0.91
C GLU A 111 -14.14 11.28 0.43
N GLU A 112 -13.29 11.87 1.28
CA GLU A 112 -12.48 13.04 0.92
C GLU A 112 -11.53 12.74 -0.24
N ALA A 113 -10.80 11.62 -0.18
CA ALA A 113 -9.88 11.19 -1.22
C ALA A 113 -10.58 11.06 -2.58
N GLN A 114 -11.73 10.38 -2.60
CA GLN A 114 -12.51 10.15 -3.81
C GLN A 114 -13.12 11.45 -4.35
N ALA A 115 -13.59 12.35 -3.47
CA ALA A 115 -14.06 13.68 -3.86
C ALA A 115 -12.95 14.54 -4.49
N ARG A 116 -11.69 14.32 -4.11
CA ARG A 116 -10.50 14.96 -4.68
C ARG A 116 -9.95 14.26 -5.93
N GLY A 117 -10.57 13.15 -6.36
CA GLY A 117 -10.09 12.36 -7.49
C GLY A 117 -8.84 11.53 -7.19
N ILE A 118 -8.57 11.23 -5.93
CA ILE A 118 -7.45 10.39 -5.49
C ILE A 118 -7.90 8.93 -5.49
N SER A 119 -7.18 8.08 -6.23
CA SER A 119 -7.45 6.64 -6.23
C SER A 119 -6.89 5.99 -4.97
N VAL A 120 -7.69 5.17 -4.29
CA VAL A 120 -7.26 4.44 -3.09
C VAL A 120 -7.35 2.94 -3.38
N LEU A 121 -6.23 2.24 -3.22
CA LEU A 121 -6.09 0.81 -3.46
C LEU A 121 -5.60 0.13 -2.18
N ALA A 122 -6.14 -1.04 -1.88
CA ALA A 122 -5.64 -1.86 -0.79
C ALA A 122 -5.61 -3.35 -1.15
N SER A 123 -4.60 -4.07 -0.65
CA SER A 123 -4.53 -5.52 -0.77
C SER A 123 -5.74 -6.19 -0.13
N SER A 124 -6.32 -7.21 -0.77
CA SER A 124 -7.50 -7.91 -0.26
C SER A 124 -7.22 -8.92 0.86
N GLY A 125 -5.96 -9.10 1.24
CA GLY A 125 -5.51 -10.08 2.23
C GLY A 125 -4.91 -11.35 1.62
N ASP A 126 -4.12 -12.06 2.43
CA ASP A 126 -3.31 -13.21 2.01
C ASP A 126 -3.90 -14.58 2.38
N ALA A 127 -5.09 -14.59 2.98
CA ALA A 127 -5.71 -15.79 3.52
C ALA A 127 -7.01 -16.20 2.83
N ALA A 128 -7.46 -15.45 1.82
CA ALA A 128 -8.72 -15.66 1.12
C ALA A 128 -9.88 -15.88 2.10
N ASP A 129 -10.58 -17.01 2.02
CA ASP A 129 -11.61 -17.49 2.94
C ASP A 129 -11.16 -18.71 3.76
N ASN A 130 -9.85 -18.82 4.06
CA ASN A 130 -9.23 -19.98 4.70
C ASN A 130 -8.82 -19.73 6.17
N PRO A 131 -9.67 -20.13 7.16
CA PRO A 131 -9.36 -20.00 8.58
C PRO A 131 -8.17 -20.82 9.08
N ALA A 132 -7.68 -21.78 8.29
CA ALA A 132 -6.50 -22.57 8.64
C ALA A 132 -5.17 -21.88 8.21
N SER A 133 -5.24 -20.78 7.48
CA SER A 133 -4.05 -20.01 7.08
C SER A 133 -3.42 -19.31 8.29
N SER A 134 -2.09 -19.32 8.35
CA SER A 134 -1.34 -18.48 9.32
C SER A 134 -1.51 -16.98 9.10
N LYS A 135 -2.06 -16.58 7.94
CA LYS A 135 -2.36 -15.20 7.57
C LYS A 135 -3.82 -14.82 7.80
N TRP A 136 -4.64 -15.76 8.31
CA TRP A 136 -6.06 -15.52 8.53
C TRP A 136 -6.26 -14.39 9.54
N SER A 137 -6.89 -13.31 9.10
CA SER A 137 -7.18 -12.13 9.92
C SER A 137 -8.43 -12.29 10.77
N GLY A 138 -9.22 -13.35 10.61
CA GLY A 138 -10.45 -13.60 11.38
C GLY A 138 -11.75 -13.41 10.60
N THR A 139 -11.68 -12.89 9.37
CA THR A 139 -12.82 -12.53 8.52
C THR A 139 -12.55 -12.87 7.06
N ASN A 140 -13.61 -13.13 6.26
CA ASN A 140 -13.48 -13.50 4.85
C ASN A 140 -13.08 -12.34 3.91
N VAL A 141 -13.19 -11.12 4.40
CA VAL A 141 -12.72 -9.89 3.74
C VAL A 141 -11.89 -9.12 4.76
N GLU A 142 -11.03 -8.23 4.30
CA GLU A 142 -10.11 -7.51 5.19
C GLU A 142 -10.27 -5.99 5.06
N PHE A 143 -10.24 -5.32 6.20
CA PHE A 143 -10.09 -3.87 6.23
C PHE A 143 -8.64 -3.50 5.85
N PRO A 144 -8.39 -2.44 5.06
CA PRO A 144 -9.38 -1.50 4.52
C PRO A 144 -9.95 -1.86 3.14
N SER A 145 -9.55 -2.98 2.54
CA SER A 145 -9.99 -3.37 1.19
C SER A 145 -11.51 -3.53 1.05
N SER A 146 -12.20 -3.87 2.14
CA SER A 146 -13.65 -3.99 2.23
C SER A 146 -14.39 -2.65 2.29
N MET A 147 -13.69 -1.53 2.51
CA MET A 147 -14.31 -0.22 2.74
C MET A 147 -14.88 0.37 1.45
N ALA A 148 -16.20 0.43 1.36
CA ALA A 148 -16.91 1.07 0.26
C ALA A 148 -18.27 1.61 0.73
N TYR A 149 -18.78 2.61 0.02
CA TYR A 149 -20.13 3.14 0.22
C TYR A 149 -20.73 3.62 -1.10
N ASN A 150 -21.81 2.96 -1.53
CA ASN A 150 -22.55 3.26 -2.75
C ASN A 150 -21.67 3.41 -4.01
N THR A 151 -21.26 4.65 -4.31
CA THR A 151 -20.55 5.04 -5.54
C THR A 151 -19.06 5.28 -5.35
N PHE A 152 -18.54 5.13 -4.14
CA PHE A 152 -17.12 5.29 -3.84
C PHE A 152 -16.62 4.15 -2.96
N GLY A 153 -15.32 3.91 -2.97
CA GLY A 153 -14.72 2.84 -2.18
C GLY A 153 -13.25 2.64 -2.47
N VAL A 154 -12.64 1.75 -1.70
CA VAL A 154 -11.30 1.25 -1.96
C VAL A 154 -11.36 0.30 -3.16
N THR A 155 -10.40 0.44 -4.08
CA THR A 155 -10.16 -0.60 -5.09
C THR A 155 -9.42 -1.75 -4.41
N ALA A 156 -10.15 -2.81 -4.06
CA ALA A 156 -9.56 -4.02 -3.50
C ALA A 156 -8.71 -4.76 -4.55
N VAL A 157 -7.46 -5.07 -4.22
CA VAL A 157 -6.48 -5.71 -5.11
C VAL A 157 -6.19 -7.13 -4.61
N GLY A 158 -6.63 -8.12 -5.38
CA GLY A 158 -6.39 -9.55 -5.09
C GLY A 158 -5.15 -10.12 -5.77
N GLY A 159 -4.82 -11.36 -5.41
CA GLY A 159 -3.67 -12.10 -5.95
C GLY A 159 -4.03 -13.05 -7.08
N THR A 160 -3.10 -13.25 -8.02
CA THR A 160 -3.19 -14.28 -9.06
C THR A 160 -1.85 -14.96 -9.28
N THR A 161 -1.89 -16.22 -9.73
CA THR A 161 -0.72 -16.89 -10.30
C THR A 161 -0.71 -16.68 -11.81
N VAL A 162 0.28 -15.93 -12.30
CA VAL A 162 0.45 -15.62 -13.72
C VAL A 162 1.55 -16.48 -14.32
N THR A 163 1.26 -17.15 -15.44
CA THR A 163 2.27 -17.82 -16.28
C THR A 163 2.41 -17.06 -17.58
N LEU A 164 3.65 -16.73 -17.95
CA LEU A 164 3.98 -16.14 -19.24
C LEU A 164 4.60 -17.18 -20.17
N ASN A 165 4.39 -17.04 -21.47
CA ASN A 165 5.12 -17.81 -22.46
C ASN A 165 6.55 -17.24 -22.68
N PRO A 166 7.44 -17.92 -23.44
CA PRO A 166 8.79 -17.42 -23.71
C PRO A 166 8.85 -16.05 -24.40
N SER A 167 7.75 -15.59 -25.02
CA SER A 167 7.62 -14.28 -25.65
C SER A 167 7.01 -13.22 -24.70
N LEU A 168 6.94 -13.50 -23.40
CA LEU A 168 6.38 -12.64 -22.35
C LEU A 168 4.89 -12.29 -22.52
N GLN A 169 4.12 -13.13 -23.21
CA GLN A 169 2.67 -12.99 -23.32
C GLN A 169 1.97 -13.86 -22.27
N LEU A 170 0.76 -13.46 -21.87
CA LEU A 170 -0.05 -14.21 -20.93
C LEU A 170 -0.38 -15.61 -21.47
N ALA A 171 0.12 -16.65 -20.79
CA ALA A 171 -0.21 -18.05 -21.08
C ALA A 171 -1.37 -18.54 -20.20
N SER A 172 -1.36 -18.20 -18.91
CA SER A 172 -2.47 -18.46 -17.99
C SER A 172 -2.47 -17.47 -16.82
N GLN A 173 -3.65 -17.24 -16.25
CA GLN A 173 -3.85 -16.51 -15.00
C GLN A 173 -4.92 -17.25 -14.20
N VAL A 174 -4.60 -17.62 -12.97
CA VAL A 174 -5.52 -18.32 -12.06
C VAL A 174 -5.49 -17.65 -10.68
N THR A 175 -6.47 -17.96 -9.84
CA THR A 175 -6.44 -17.55 -8.42
C THR A 175 -5.14 -18.03 -7.77
N TRP A 176 -4.58 -17.21 -6.87
CA TRP A 176 -3.40 -17.58 -6.09
C TRP A 176 -3.65 -18.84 -5.25
#